data_AF-X1SZE3-F1
#
_entry.id   AF-X1SZE3-F1
#
_cell.length_a   1.000
_cell.length_b   1.000
_cell.length_c   1.000
_cell.angle_alpha   90.00
_cell.angle_beta   90.00
_cell.angle_gamma   90.00
#
_symmetry.space_group_name_H-M   'P 1'
#
loop_
_entity.id
_entity.type
_entity.pdbx_description
1 polymer ?
#
loop_
_entity_poly.entity_id
_entity_poly.type
_entity_poly.pdbx_seq_one_letter_code
_entity_poly.pdbx_strand_id
1 'polypeptide(L)'
;MRNNFNNEVKVPVNKAISLLNNLVKIPSIKGTKNDGIIYFLEKELEKLECHPEIFIADSNKFLDYIEHCPDVIGTEKKQKYISGIIKGSGGGKSILIYTHVDTMSVGNRDLWFTDPFKLVKKGDRLHGLGSADAKSAVAACVMALKVIKDMGIKLKGDVKFIASNEKDYGATGPMAVFTKGCNVDGALYIHAPETTHRIGEVKVRAHGILTFRITVFGEKPPLSEEGYNPTSYVSIKNGINAIDKSVKIIEALNEYAKKRDQKFNKEKENT
;
A
#
# COMPACT_ATOMS: atom_id res chain seq x y z
N MET A 1 31.21 -18.92 7.95
CA MET A 1 30.20 -18.98 6.86
C MET A 1 29.63 -17.61 6.43
N ARG A 2 30.26 -16.46 6.75
CA ARG A 2 29.77 -15.13 6.29
C ARG A 2 30.34 -14.65 4.94
N ASN A 3 31.37 -15.32 4.39
CA ASN A 3 32.16 -14.76 3.28
C ASN A 3 31.72 -15.18 1.86
N ASN A 4 30.77 -16.10 1.68
CA ASN A 4 30.39 -16.56 0.33
C ASN A 4 29.15 -15.84 -0.26
N PHE A 5 28.37 -15.10 0.54
CA PHE A 5 27.13 -14.50 0.05
C PHE A 5 27.34 -13.33 -0.93
N ASN A 6 28.35 -12.49 -0.73
CA ASN A 6 28.44 -11.23 -1.47
C ASN A 6 29.09 -11.34 -2.85
N ASN A 7 29.87 -12.40 -3.13
CA ASN A 7 30.57 -12.57 -4.41
C ASN A 7 29.99 -13.69 -5.30
N GLU A 8 29.17 -14.62 -4.77
CA GLU A 8 28.65 -15.78 -5.54
C GLU A 8 27.17 -15.64 -5.93
N VAL A 9 26.41 -14.77 -5.27
CA VAL A 9 24.96 -14.66 -5.50
C VAL A 9 24.65 -13.74 -6.67
N LYS A 10 24.56 -14.31 -7.88
CA LYS A 10 24.04 -13.61 -9.05
C LYS A 10 22.51 -13.62 -9.01
N VAL A 11 21.90 -12.51 -8.57
CA VAL A 11 20.45 -12.31 -8.73
C VAL A 11 20.16 -12.13 -10.22
N PRO A 12 19.31 -12.96 -10.84
CA PRO A 12 19.01 -12.84 -12.27
C PRO A 12 18.07 -11.65 -12.48
N VAL A 13 18.64 -10.45 -12.64
CA VAL A 13 17.91 -9.17 -12.79
C VAL A 13 16.84 -9.24 -13.89
N ASN A 14 17.13 -9.91 -15.01
CA ASN A 14 16.15 -10.08 -16.10
C ASN A 14 14.91 -10.85 -15.65
N LYS A 15 15.05 -11.85 -14.77
CA LYS A 15 13.90 -12.58 -14.20
C LYS A 15 13.11 -11.68 -13.24
N ALA A 16 13.80 -10.87 -12.43
CA ALA A 16 13.14 -9.90 -11.56
C ALA A 16 12.32 -8.86 -12.35
N ILE A 17 12.89 -8.34 -13.45
CA ILE A 17 12.18 -7.41 -14.35
C ILE A 17 11.01 -8.11 -15.04
N SER A 18 11.19 -9.36 -15.49
CA SER A 18 10.10 -10.14 -16.09
C SER A 18 8.95 -10.38 -15.10
N LEU A 19 9.27 -10.69 -13.85
CA LEU A 19 8.29 -10.87 -12.79
C LEU A 19 7.55 -9.55 -12.51
N LEU A 20 8.28 -8.44 -12.39
CA LEU A 20 7.69 -7.11 -12.22
C LEU A 20 6.76 -6.74 -13.38
N ASN A 21 7.16 -7.04 -14.62
CA ASN A 21 6.33 -6.81 -15.80
C ASN A 21 5.00 -7.59 -15.74
N ASN A 22 5.05 -8.85 -15.31
CA ASN A 22 3.84 -9.66 -15.15
C ASN A 22 2.96 -9.13 -14.01
N LEU A 23 3.54 -8.71 -12.89
CA LEU A 23 2.81 -8.10 -11.78
C LEU A 23 2.12 -6.80 -12.21
N VAL A 24 2.80 -5.92 -12.95
CA VAL A 24 2.25 -4.64 -13.42
C VAL A 24 1.07 -4.84 -14.38
N LYS A 25 1.10 -5.88 -15.22
CA LYS A 25 0.00 -6.22 -16.13
C LYS A 25 -1.31 -6.56 -15.43
N ILE A 26 -1.25 -7.01 -14.18
CA ILE A 26 -2.43 -7.43 -13.43
C ILE A 26 -2.93 -6.23 -12.61
N PRO A 27 -4.11 -5.66 -12.93
CA PRO A 27 -4.68 -4.61 -12.11
C PRO A 27 -4.96 -5.13 -10.70
N SER A 28 -4.52 -4.36 -9.71
CA SER A 28 -4.74 -4.65 -8.29
C SER A 28 -5.05 -3.33 -7.60
N ILE A 29 -6.25 -2.81 -7.80
CA ILE A 29 -6.63 -1.46 -7.36
C ILE A 29 -7.11 -1.53 -5.91
N LYS A 30 -6.65 -0.61 -5.08
CA LYS A 30 -7.09 -0.49 -3.68
C LYS A 30 -8.62 -0.43 -3.57
N GLY A 31 -9.16 -1.09 -2.54
CA GLY A 31 -10.60 -1.18 -2.29
C GLY A 31 -11.38 -2.11 -3.22
N THR A 32 -10.72 -2.81 -4.15
CA THR A 32 -11.33 -3.81 -5.04
C THR A 32 -10.85 -5.22 -4.72
N LYS A 33 -11.53 -6.24 -5.24
CA LYS A 33 -11.06 -7.63 -5.14
C LYS A 33 -9.82 -7.82 -6.01
N ASN A 34 -8.67 -8.00 -5.36
CA ASN A 34 -7.37 -8.15 -6.03
C ASN A 34 -7.00 -9.63 -6.30
N ASP A 35 -8.00 -10.49 -6.52
CA ASP A 35 -7.82 -11.95 -6.63
C ASP A 35 -6.84 -12.35 -7.74
N GLY A 36 -6.83 -11.65 -8.87
CA GLY A 36 -5.97 -11.99 -10.01
C GLY A 36 -4.47 -11.96 -9.68
N ILE A 37 -4.02 -10.96 -8.91
CA ILE A 37 -2.60 -10.87 -8.52
C ILE A 37 -2.25 -11.89 -7.44
N ILE A 38 -3.22 -12.24 -6.58
CA ILE A 38 -3.08 -13.27 -5.56
C ILE A 38 -2.87 -14.65 -6.20
N TYR A 39 -3.70 -15.03 -7.19
CA TYR A 39 -3.54 -16.28 -7.92
C TYR A 39 -2.24 -16.34 -8.74
N PHE A 40 -1.83 -15.21 -9.32
CA PHE A 40 -0.54 -15.14 -9.98
C PHE A 40 0.62 -15.43 -9.02
N LEU A 41 0.61 -14.83 -7.83
CA LEU A 41 1.63 -15.05 -6.81
C LEU A 41 1.61 -16.47 -6.25
N GLU A 42 0.43 -17.07 -6.07
CA GLU A 42 0.32 -18.49 -5.71
C GLU A 42 1.11 -19.36 -6.69
N LYS A 43 0.94 -19.17 -8.00
CA LYS A 43 1.68 -19.93 -9.02
C LYS A 43 3.17 -19.66 -9.03
N GLU A 44 3.61 -18.44 -8.74
CA GLU A 44 5.03 -18.15 -8.59
C GLU A 44 5.63 -18.81 -7.34
N LEU A 45 4.89 -18.85 -6.22
CA LEU A 45 5.34 -19.48 -4.97
C LEU A 45 5.31 -21.02 -5.04
N GLU A 46 4.35 -21.63 -5.75
CA GLU A 46 4.28 -23.06 -6.03
C GLU A 46 5.56 -23.54 -6.74
N LYS A 47 6.01 -22.81 -7.78
CA LYS A 47 7.25 -23.11 -8.51
C LYS A 47 8.51 -23.08 -7.64
N LEU A 48 8.46 -22.37 -6.51
CA LEU A 48 9.55 -22.26 -5.56
C LEU A 48 9.41 -23.24 -4.39
N GLU A 49 8.38 -24.10 -4.40
CA GLU A 49 8.04 -25.01 -3.29
C GLU A 49 7.93 -24.25 -1.95
N CYS A 50 7.42 -23.02 -2.00
CA CYS A 50 7.25 -22.15 -0.84
C CYS A 50 5.88 -22.36 -0.18
N HIS A 51 5.29 -23.55 -0.29
CA HIS A 51 4.00 -23.95 0.33
C HIS A 51 2.98 -22.80 0.42
N PRO A 52 2.52 -22.28 -0.74
CA PRO A 52 1.62 -21.14 -0.75
C PRO A 52 0.30 -21.46 -0.07
N GLU A 53 -0.28 -20.45 0.57
CA GLU A 53 -1.58 -20.55 1.20
C GLU A 53 -2.35 -19.24 0.99
N ILE A 54 -3.47 -19.34 0.28
CA ILE A 54 -4.44 -18.25 0.14
C ILE A 54 -5.38 -18.27 1.35
N PHE A 55 -5.58 -17.11 1.96
CA PHE A 55 -6.49 -16.95 3.08
C PHE A 55 -7.31 -15.66 2.93
N ILE A 56 -8.43 -15.58 3.63
CA ILE A 56 -9.34 -14.42 3.58
C ILE A 56 -9.30 -13.70 4.92
N ALA A 57 -9.01 -12.40 4.89
CA ALA A 57 -9.19 -11.53 6.06
C ALA A 57 -10.47 -10.70 5.88
N ASP A 58 -11.24 -10.57 6.96
CA ASP A 58 -12.49 -9.81 7.02
C ASP A 58 -12.28 -8.62 7.95
N SER A 59 -12.33 -7.41 7.38
CA SER A 59 -12.10 -6.16 8.11
C SER A 59 -13.05 -5.97 9.29
N ASN A 60 -14.27 -6.52 9.20
CA ASN A 60 -15.26 -6.40 10.27
C ASN A 60 -14.84 -7.16 11.55
N LYS A 61 -13.89 -8.09 11.47
CA LYS A 61 -13.36 -8.79 12.65
C LYS A 61 -12.39 -7.95 13.47
N PHE A 62 -11.99 -6.78 12.95
CA PHE A 62 -11.02 -5.89 13.60
C PHE A 62 -11.66 -4.66 14.21
N LEU A 63 -13.00 -4.51 14.15
CA LEU A 63 -13.68 -3.29 14.59
C LEU A 63 -13.38 -2.90 16.05
N ASP A 64 -13.13 -3.89 16.91
CA ASP A 64 -12.85 -3.68 18.34
C ASP A 64 -11.37 -3.48 18.67
N TYR A 65 -10.46 -3.57 17.68
CA TYR A 65 -9.04 -3.33 17.89
C TYR A 65 -8.79 -1.83 18.01
N ILE A 66 -7.93 -1.43 18.96
CA ILE A 66 -7.57 -0.01 19.13
C ILE A 66 -6.83 0.54 17.90
N GLU A 67 -6.15 -0.33 17.17
CA GLU A 67 -5.45 -0.02 15.92
C GLU A 67 -6.38 0.00 14.70
N HIS A 68 -7.66 -0.33 14.86
CA HIS A 68 -8.62 -0.32 13.77
C HIS A 68 -8.81 1.10 13.25
N CYS A 69 -8.68 1.24 11.94
CA CYS A 69 -9.04 2.45 11.24
C CYS A 69 -10.30 2.17 10.40
N PRO A 70 -11.34 3.03 10.45
CA PRO A 70 -12.57 2.78 9.71
C PRO A 70 -12.32 2.64 8.21
N ASP A 71 -12.98 1.65 7.60
CA ASP A 71 -12.97 1.44 6.16
C ASP A 71 -13.52 2.68 5.41
N VAL A 72 -13.00 2.93 4.21
CA VAL A 72 -13.60 3.93 3.33
C VAL A 72 -14.90 3.37 2.73
N ILE A 73 -15.94 4.19 2.67
CA ILE A 73 -17.23 3.79 2.10
C ILE A 73 -17.02 3.19 0.71
N GLY A 74 -17.55 1.97 0.52
CA GLY A 74 -17.49 1.25 -0.75
C GLY A 74 -16.25 0.38 -0.96
N THR A 75 -15.34 0.27 0.02
CA THR A 75 -14.24 -0.70 -0.06
C THR A 75 -14.73 -2.13 0.21
N GLU A 76 -14.13 -3.09 -0.48
CA GLU A 76 -14.32 -4.50 -0.18
C GLU A 76 -13.77 -4.84 1.22
N LYS A 77 -14.58 -5.54 2.01
CA LYS A 77 -14.26 -5.86 3.41
C LYS A 77 -13.60 -7.21 3.57
N LYS A 78 -13.84 -8.12 2.62
CA LYS A 78 -13.28 -9.48 2.61
C LYS A 78 -12.28 -9.59 1.47
N GLN A 79 -11.01 -9.55 1.83
CA GLN A 79 -9.90 -9.58 0.88
C GLN A 79 -9.16 -10.92 0.96
N LYS A 80 -8.74 -11.42 -0.20
CA LYS A 80 -7.81 -12.55 -0.27
C LYS A 80 -6.38 -12.05 -0.10
N TYR A 81 -5.59 -12.86 0.59
CA TYR A 81 -4.18 -12.66 0.85
C TYR A 81 -3.44 -13.94 0.48
N ILE A 82 -2.16 -13.81 0.17
CA ILE A 82 -1.28 -14.96 -0.09
C ILE A 82 -0.11 -14.92 0.87
N SER A 83 0.21 -16.08 1.44
CA SER A 83 1.48 -16.31 2.10
C SER A 83 2.25 -17.44 1.44
N GLY A 84 3.56 -17.46 1.64
CA GLY A 84 4.41 -18.62 1.39
C GLY A 84 5.39 -18.84 2.54
N ILE A 85 5.89 -20.06 2.67
CA ILE A 85 6.86 -20.44 3.69
C ILE A 85 7.95 -21.35 3.13
N ILE A 86 9.21 -20.96 3.37
CA ILE A 86 10.36 -21.86 3.29
C ILE A 86 10.62 -22.35 4.71
N LYS A 87 10.42 -23.65 4.93
CA LYS A 87 10.65 -24.28 6.22
C LYS A 87 12.14 -24.40 6.51
N GLY A 88 12.53 -23.96 7.71
CA GLY A 88 13.86 -24.22 8.25
C GLY A 88 13.97 -25.63 8.83
N SER A 89 15.20 -26.06 9.10
CA SER A 89 15.51 -27.32 9.79
C SER A 89 15.29 -27.26 11.32
N GLY A 90 14.92 -26.10 11.86
CA GLY A 90 14.79 -25.85 13.30
C GLY A 90 16.06 -25.27 13.95
N GLY A 91 15.87 -24.73 15.17
CA GLY A 91 16.95 -24.15 15.99
C GLY A 91 17.44 -22.78 15.53
N GLY A 92 16.79 -22.15 14.54
CA GLY A 92 17.08 -20.80 14.07
C GLY A 92 15.92 -19.83 14.29
N LYS A 93 16.22 -18.54 14.16
CA LYS A 93 15.25 -17.45 14.24
C LYS A 93 14.46 -17.34 12.93
N SER A 94 13.14 -17.27 13.05
CA SER A 94 12.21 -17.13 11.95
C SER A 94 12.03 -15.66 11.56
N ILE A 95 11.78 -15.39 10.28
CA ILE A 95 11.56 -14.04 9.78
C ILE A 95 10.34 -14.00 8.87
N LEU A 96 9.53 -12.96 9.02
CA LEU A 96 8.51 -12.57 8.06
C LEU A 96 9.08 -11.50 7.13
N ILE A 97 8.90 -11.67 5.83
CA ILE A 97 9.11 -10.62 4.84
C ILE A 97 7.75 -10.30 4.22
N TYR A 98 7.33 -9.05 4.26
CA TYR A 98 6.02 -8.68 3.73
C TYR A 98 6.03 -7.35 3.00
N THR A 99 5.05 -7.19 2.12
CA THR A 99 4.81 -5.99 1.31
C THR A 99 3.38 -6.05 0.76
N HIS A 100 2.90 -5.00 0.11
CA HIS A 100 1.56 -4.98 -0.47
C HIS A 100 1.55 -5.10 -1.99
N VAL A 101 0.41 -5.55 -2.53
CA VAL A 101 0.19 -5.78 -3.96
C VAL A 101 -0.81 -4.80 -4.57
N ASP A 102 -1.62 -4.16 -3.74
CA ASP A 102 -2.57 -3.15 -4.19
C ASP A 102 -1.86 -1.87 -4.64
N THR A 103 -2.53 -1.15 -5.54
CA THR A 103 -2.06 0.06 -6.18
C THR A 103 -3.14 1.13 -6.09
N MET A 104 -2.73 2.38 -6.25
CA MET A 104 -3.67 3.49 -6.42
C MET A 104 -4.51 3.33 -7.69
N SER A 105 -5.59 4.11 -7.80
CA SER A 105 -6.33 4.19 -9.07
C SER A 105 -5.43 4.75 -10.17
N VAL A 106 -5.74 4.42 -11.43
CA VAL A 106 -5.01 4.94 -12.61
C VAL A 106 -5.13 6.47 -12.74
N GLY A 107 -6.05 7.12 -12.02
CA GLY A 107 -6.34 8.54 -12.19
C GLY A 107 -6.81 8.87 -13.61
N ASN A 108 -6.51 10.07 -14.08
CA ASN A 108 -6.78 10.47 -15.46
C ASN A 108 -5.79 9.80 -16.42
N ARG A 109 -6.29 8.94 -17.32
CA ARG A 109 -5.47 8.20 -18.30
C ARG A 109 -4.77 9.13 -19.29
N ASP A 110 -5.30 10.31 -19.57
CA ASP A 110 -4.71 11.26 -20.52
C ASP A 110 -3.41 11.89 -19.99
N LEU A 111 -3.18 11.82 -18.67
CA LEU A 111 -1.94 12.27 -18.05
C LEU A 111 -0.83 11.20 -18.08
N TRP A 112 -1.12 9.99 -18.56
CA TRP A 112 -0.13 8.93 -18.67
C TRP A 112 0.60 8.98 -20.02
N PHE A 113 1.94 9.03 -19.96
CA PHE A 113 2.78 8.92 -21.16
C PHE A 113 2.87 7.49 -21.73
N THR A 114 2.46 6.49 -20.97
CA THR A 114 2.49 5.06 -21.32
C THR A 114 1.31 4.37 -20.65
N ASP A 115 0.82 3.27 -21.22
CA ASP A 115 -0.23 2.46 -20.58
C ASP A 115 0.17 2.08 -19.13
N PRO A 116 -0.62 2.43 -18.10
CA PRO A 116 -0.28 2.15 -16.71
C PRO A 116 -0.07 0.66 -16.42
N PHE A 117 -0.70 -0.24 -17.17
CA PHE A 117 -0.60 -1.69 -16.96
C PHE A 117 0.44 -2.35 -17.88
N LYS A 118 1.30 -1.56 -18.55
CA LYS A 118 2.45 -2.06 -19.30
C LYS A 118 3.73 -1.52 -18.70
N LEU A 119 4.65 -2.42 -18.34
CA LEU A 119 5.96 -1.99 -17.85
C LEU A 119 6.81 -1.52 -19.03
N VAL A 120 7.13 -0.23 -19.06
CA VAL A 120 7.94 0.39 -20.13
C VAL A 120 9.28 0.82 -19.56
N LYS A 121 10.37 0.35 -20.17
CA LYS A 121 11.72 0.81 -19.84
C LYS A 121 12.04 2.09 -20.60
N LYS A 122 12.45 3.15 -19.89
CA LYS A 122 12.98 4.39 -20.46
C LYS A 122 14.30 4.71 -19.76
N GLY A 123 15.42 4.56 -20.48
CA GLY A 123 16.76 4.65 -19.90
C GLY A 123 16.98 3.59 -18.82
N ASP A 124 17.29 4.03 -17.61
CA ASP A 124 17.49 3.22 -16.41
C ASP A 124 16.22 3.00 -15.58
N ARG A 125 15.07 3.56 -16.01
CA ARG A 125 13.80 3.53 -15.26
C ARG A 125 12.77 2.60 -15.87
N LEU A 126 11.94 2.01 -15.01
CA LEU A 126 10.81 1.15 -15.35
C LEU A 126 9.51 1.83 -14.94
N HIS A 127 8.69 2.18 -15.93
CA HIS A 127 7.44 2.92 -15.75
C HIS A 127 6.26 1.96 -15.84
N GLY A 128 5.34 2.06 -14.87
CA GLY A 128 4.10 1.30 -14.80
C GLY A 128 3.41 1.53 -13.46
N LEU A 129 2.09 1.42 -13.40
CA LEU A 129 1.34 1.59 -12.16
C LEU A 129 1.75 0.50 -11.16
N GLY A 130 2.17 0.96 -9.99
CA GLY A 130 2.71 0.13 -8.93
C GLY A 130 4.10 -0.44 -9.18
N SER A 131 4.80 -0.04 -10.26
CA SER A 131 6.15 -0.53 -10.54
C SER A 131 7.10 -0.23 -9.38
N ALA A 132 6.99 0.95 -8.77
CA ALA A 132 7.66 1.28 -7.51
C ALA A 132 6.84 0.83 -6.30
N ASP A 133 5.58 1.30 -6.18
CA ASP A 133 4.72 1.15 -5.00
C ASP A 133 3.58 0.14 -5.22
N ALA A 134 3.70 -1.13 -4.82
CA ALA A 134 4.91 -1.78 -4.27
C ALA A 134 5.34 -3.04 -5.05
N LYS A 135 4.94 -3.18 -6.32
CA LYS A 135 5.17 -4.42 -7.08
C LYS A 135 6.64 -4.73 -7.32
N SER A 136 7.56 -3.75 -7.34
CA SER A 136 9.00 -4.05 -7.33
C SER A 136 9.45 -4.70 -6.03
N ALA A 137 8.89 -4.30 -4.89
CA ALA A 137 9.17 -4.94 -3.60
C ALA A 137 8.65 -6.38 -3.58
N VAL A 138 7.45 -6.62 -4.11
CA VAL A 138 6.90 -7.98 -4.29
C VAL A 138 7.85 -8.83 -5.14
N ALA A 139 8.27 -8.31 -6.30
CA ALA A 139 9.21 -9.02 -7.17
C ALA A 139 10.55 -9.31 -6.47
N ALA A 140 11.09 -8.35 -5.71
CA ALA A 140 12.31 -8.53 -4.94
C ALA A 140 12.19 -9.62 -3.87
N CYS A 141 11.08 -9.65 -3.12
CA CYS A 141 10.79 -10.68 -2.11
C CYS A 141 10.73 -12.08 -2.74
N VAL A 142 9.95 -12.25 -3.80
CA VAL A 142 9.81 -13.55 -4.49
C VAL A 142 11.16 -13.99 -5.08
N MET A 143 11.93 -13.06 -5.64
CA MET A 143 13.28 -13.36 -6.15
C MET A 143 14.25 -13.74 -5.03
N ALA A 144 14.15 -13.15 -3.84
CA ALA A 144 14.97 -13.54 -2.69
C ALA A 144 14.67 -14.98 -2.25
N LEU A 145 13.39 -15.36 -2.17
CA LEU A 145 12.97 -16.75 -1.90
C LEU A 145 13.53 -17.71 -2.96
N LYS A 146 13.44 -17.30 -4.24
CA LYS A 146 13.98 -18.08 -5.35
C LYS A 146 15.49 -18.30 -5.22
N VAL A 147 16.25 -17.25 -4.94
CA VAL A 147 17.70 -17.33 -4.78
C VAL A 147 18.07 -18.27 -3.63
N ILE A 148 17.38 -18.19 -2.50
CA ILE A 148 17.61 -19.09 -1.36
C ILE A 148 17.40 -20.56 -1.77
N LYS A 149 16.32 -20.85 -2.52
CA LYS A 149 16.01 -22.20 -3.02
C LYS A 149 17.02 -22.67 -4.07
N ASP A 150 17.36 -21.85 -5.06
CA ASP A 150 18.29 -22.17 -6.14
C ASP A 150 19.70 -22.45 -5.60
N MET A 151 20.10 -21.81 -4.49
CA MET A 151 21.38 -22.05 -3.82
C MET A 151 21.39 -23.34 -2.96
N GLY A 152 20.24 -23.99 -2.75
CA GLY A 152 20.15 -25.18 -1.91
C GLY A 152 20.48 -24.92 -0.43
N ILE A 153 20.37 -23.67 0.04
CA ILE A 153 20.69 -23.31 1.43
C ILE A 153 19.65 -23.94 2.37
N LYS A 154 20.13 -24.76 3.31
CA LYS A 154 19.30 -25.25 4.42
C LYS A 154 19.23 -24.19 5.52
N LEU A 155 18.11 -23.49 5.58
CA LEU A 155 17.84 -22.50 6.63
C LEU A 155 17.60 -23.19 7.98
N LYS A 156 17.99 -22.55 9.08
CA LYS A 156 17.65 -23.02 10.44
C LYS A 156 16.31 -22.51 10.93
N GLY A 157 15.92 -21.29 10.52
CA GLY A 157 14.62 -20.69 10.86
C GLY A 157 13.71 -20.60 9.63
N ASP A 158 12.41 -20.54 9.88
CA ASP A 158 11.40 -20.38 8.82
C ASP A 158 11.51 -18.97 8.19
N VAL A 159 11.41 -18.90 6.86
CA VAL A 159 11.21 -17.63 6.13
C VAL A 159 9.78 -17.62 5.62
N LYS A 160 8.98 -16.71 6.16
CA LYS A 160 7.59 -16.49 5.76
C LYS A 160 7.53 -15.27 4.84
N PHE A 161 6.72 -15.36 3.79
CA PHE A 161 6.38 -14.26 2.92
C PHE A 161 4.88 -14.00 2.98
N ILE A 162 4.46 -12.74 3.05
CA ILE A 162 3.06 -12.34 2.90
C ILE A 162 2.97 -11.19 1.89
N ALA A 163 2.07 -11.33 0.93
CA ALA A 163 1.68 -10.24 0.05
C ALA A 163 0.31 -9.72 0.51
N SER A 164 0.28 -8.50 1.05
CA SER A 164 -0.92 -7.87 1.60
C SER A 164 -1.69 -7.05 0.56
N ASN A 165 -2.98 -6.84 0.81
CA ASN A 165 -3.78 -5.81 0.18
C ASN A 165 -3.99 -4.65 1.15
N GLU A 166 -4.42 -3.49 0.64
CA GLU A 166 -4.97 -2.38 1.40
C GLU A 166 -4.02 -1.77 2.44
N LYS A 167 -2.85 -1.32 1.99
CA LYS A 167 -1.88 -0.66 2.87
C LYS A 167 -2.42 0.65 3.50
N ASP A 168 -3.35 1.35 2.84
CA ASP A 168 -3.82 2.71 3.23
C ASP A 168 -5.24 2.78 3.82
N TYR A 169 -6.01 1.68 3.89
CA TYR A 169 -7.41 1.71 4.33
C TYR A 169 -7.67 0.74 5.48
N GLY A 170 -7.48 1.20 6.71
CA GLY A 170 -8.12 0.54 7.85
C GLY A 170 -7.30 -0.52 8.56
N ALA A 171 -5.99 -0.57 8.31
CA ALA A 171 -5.08 -1.58 8.83
C ALA A 171 -5.41 -3.03 8.43
N THR A 172 -6.38 -3.28 7.54
CA THR A 172 -6.77 -4.64 7.10
C THR A 172 -5.58 -5.43 6.54
N GLY A 173 -4.71 -4.77 5.77
CA GLY A 173 -3.47 -5.34 5.24
C GLY A 173 -2.50 -5.81 6.32
N PRO A 174 -1.99 -4.90 7.18
CA PRO A 174 -1.19 -5.28 8.34
C PRO A 174 -1.90 -6.25 9.28
N MET A 175 -3.21 -6.13 9.47
CA MET A 175 -3.98 -7.05 10.32
C MET A 175 -4.01 -8.46 9.72
N ALA A 176 -4.06 -8.63 8.41
CA ALA A 176 -3.89 -9.94 7.76
C ALA A 176 -2.51 -10.57 8.08
N VAL A 177 -1.46 -9.74 8.20
CA VAL A 177 -0.15 -10.18 8.69
C VAL A 177 -0.24 -10.63 10.16
N PHE A 178 -0.83 -9.83 11.04
CA PHE A 178 -0.86 -10.12 12.49
C PHE A 178 -1.81 -11.27 12.86
N THR A 179 -2.93 -11.42 12.15
CA THR A 179 -3.94 -12.43 12.43
C THR A 179 -3.57 -13.83 11.99
N LYS A 180 -2.68 -13.98 11.00
CA LYS A 180 -2.23 -15.29 10.53
C LYS A 180 -1.18 -15.89 11.46
N GLY A 181 -1.47 -15.95 12.76
CA GLY A 181 -0.65 -16.58 13.79
C GLY A 181 0.84 -16.39 13.55
N CYS A 182 1.25 -15.17 13.18
CA CYS A 182 2.60 -14.87 12.72
C CYS A 182 3.54 -14.80 13.92
N ASN A 183 3.68 -15.93 14.61
CA ASN A 183 4.75 -16.22 15.53
C ASN A 183 6.02 -16.31 14.68
N VAL A 184 6.69 -15.17 14.53
CA VAL A 184 8.00 -15.03 13.91
C VAL A 184 8.89 -14.23 14.85
N ASP A 185 10.20 -14.46 14.81
CA ASP A 185 11.15 -13.76 15.68
C ASP A 185 11.48 -12.34 15.18
N GLY A 186 11.20 -12.06 13.90
CA GLY A 186 11.38 -10.73 13.32
C GLY A 186 10.54 -10.54 12.06
N ALA A 187 10.28 -9.29 11.71
CA ALA A 187 9.56 -8.92 10.50
C ALA A 187 10.30 -7.82 9.73
N LEU A 188 10.28 -7.93 8.41
CA LEU A 188 10.87 -6.98 7.49
C LEU A 188 9.81 -6.56 6.47
N TYR A 189 9.41 -5.30 6.54
CA TYR A 189 8.58 -4.68 5.51
C TYR A 189 9.46 -4.18 4.37
N ILE A 190 9.21 -4.65 3.15
CA ILE A 190 9.94 -4.19 1.97
C ILE A 190 9.05 -3.23 1.19
N HIS A 191 9.60 -2.07 0.88
CA HIS A 191 8.90 -1.04 0.13
C HIS A 191 9.87 -0.32 -0.81
N ALA A 192 9.34 0.33 -1.85
CA ALA A 192 10.14 1.23 -2.65
C ALA A 192 10.69 2.40 -1.81
N PRO A 193 11.87 2.93 -2.15
CA PRO A 193 12.41 4.09 -1.47
C PRO A 193 11.52 5.31 -1.71
N GLU A 194 11.13 5.97 -0.62
CA GLU A 194 10.33 7.21 -0.63
C GLU A 194 11.19 8.42 -0.25
N THR A 195 12.51 8.27 -0.30
CA THR A 195 13.49 9.29 0.09
C THR A 195 14.50 9.51 -1.03
N THR A 196 15.28 10.57 -0.90
CA THR A 196 16.33 10.91 -1.86
C THR A 196 17.55 9.98 -1.79
N HIS A 197 17.72 9.18 -0.73
CA HIS A 197 18.90 8.32 -0.57
C HIS A 197 18.80 6.97 -1.30
N ARG A 198 17.79 6.79 -2.15
CA ARG A 198 17.64 5.61 -3.03
C ARG A 198 17.61 4.29 -2.22
N ILE A 199 18.27 3.24 -2.72
CA ILE A 199 18.20 1.87 -2.19
C ILE A 199 19.18 1.71 -1.01
N GLY A 200 18.79 0.94 0.00
CA GLY A 200 19.68 0.55 1.11
C GLY A 200 19.37 1.23 2.44
N GLU A 201 18.40 2.14 2.47
CA GLU A 201 17.90 2.70 3.73
C GLU A 201 17.14 1.67 4.54
N VAL A 202 17.40 1.64 5.84
CA VAL A 202 16.58 0.93 6.83
C VAL A 202 15.79 1.96 7.61
N LYS A 203 14.48 2.03 7.34
CA LYS A 203 13.57 2.90 8.08
C LYS A 203 13.16 2.22 9.37
N VAL A 204 13.59 2.77 10.51
CA VAL A 204 13.24 2.26 11.85
C VAL A 204 12.00 2.95 12.46
N ARG A 205 11.47 3.98 11.79
CA ARG A 205 10.31 4.76 12.22
C ARG A 205 9.50 5.21 11.00
N ALA A 206 8.19 5.35 11.19
CA ALA A 206 7.27 5.98 10.24
C ALA A 206 6.29 6.86 11.02
N HIS A 207 5.78 7.91 10.38
CA HIS A 207 4.73 8.73 10.97
C HIS A 207 3.38 8.01 10.91
N GLY A 208 2.56 8.17 11.95
CA GLY A 208 1.15 7.83 11.87
C GLY A 208 0.40 8.78 10.93
N ILE A 209 -0.71 8.30 10.36
CA ILE A 209 -1.59 9.08 9.50
C ILE A 209 -2.97 9.12 10.15
N LEU A 210 -3.55 10.31 10.27
CA LEU A 210 -4.94 10.51 10.67
C LEU A 210 -5.74 10.99 9.46
N THR A 211 -6.70 10.17 9.04
CA THR A 211 -7.65 10.51 7.98
C THR A 211 -9.02 10.77 8.61
N PHE A 212 -9.65 11.89 8.28
CA PHE A 212 -10.97 12.24 8.80
C PHE A 212 -11.83 12.90 7.72
N ARG A 213 -13.15 12.91 7.94
CA ARG A 213 -14.14 13.58 7.09
C ARG A 213 -14.82 14.68 7.88
N ILE A 214 -14.87 15.89 7.31
CA ILE A 214 -15.71 16.98 7.82
C ILE A 214 -16.90 17.12 6.87
N THR A 215 -18.11 16.99 7.41
CA THR A 215 -19.35 17.25 6.68
C THR A 215 -19.84 18.65 7.00
N VAL A 216 -19.96 19.49 5.98
CA VAL A 216 -20.42 20.88 6.11
C VAL A 216 -21.81 21.00 5.51
N PHE A 217 -22.76 21.49 6.30
CA PHE A 217 -24.14 21.66 5.86
C PHE A 217 -24.42 23.11 5.45
N GLY A 218 -25.23 23.23 4.40
CA GLY A 218 -25.76 24.48 3.87
C GLY A 218 -27.29 24.50 3.95
N GLU A 219 -27.86 25.62 3.55
CA GLU A 219 -29.30 25.86 3.54
C GLU A 219 -29.69 26.45 2.19
N LYS A 220 -30.68 25.85 1.54
CA LYS A 220 -31.17 26.36 0.25
C LYS A 220 -31.85 27.71 0.50
N PRO A 221 -31.60 28.75 -0.32
CA PRO A 221 -32.35 29.99 -0.21
C PRO A 221 -33.86 29.72 -0.36
N PRO A 222 -34.73 30.44 0.36
CA PRO A 222 -36.17 30.34 0.18
C PRO A 222 -36.54 30.66 -1.26
N LEU A 223 -37.43 29.85 -1.85
CA LEU A 223 -38.03 30.14 -3.15
C LEU A 223 -39.10 31.21 -2.93
N SER A 224 -38.79 32.48 -3.20
CA SER A 224 -39.82 33.50 -3.28
C SER A 224 -40.36 33.56 -4.70
N GLU A 225 -41.54 32.98 -4.96
CA GLU A 225 -42.37 33.28 -6.13
C GLU A 225 -43.13 34.62 -5.95
N GLU A 226 -42.50 35.64 -5.37
CA GLU A 226 -43.10 36.97 -5.32
C GLU A 226 -42.61 37.78 -6.51
N GLY A 227 -43.26 37.55 -7.66
CA GLY A 227 -43.08 38.37 -8.86
C GLY A 227 -43.45 37.63 -10.14
N TYR A 228 -44.30 38.25 -10.94
CA TYR A 228 -44.84 37.82 -12.24
C TYR A 228 -43.76 37.73 -13.35
N ASN A 229 -42.63 37.08 -13.07
CA ASN A 229 -41.54 36.94 -14.02
C ASN A 229 -40.96 35.51 -13.91
N PRO A 230 -41.17 34.64 -14.90
CA PRO A 230 -40.68 33.25 -14.90
C PRO A 230 -39.14 33.12 -15.02
N THR A 231 -38.42 34.21 -14.76
CA THR A 231 -36.96 34.30 -14.70
C THR A 231 -36.46 34.68 -13.30
N SER A 232 -37.29 34.47 -12.25
CA SER A 232 -36.99 34.84 -10.87
C SER A 232 -35.65 34.24 -10.40
N TYR A 233 -34.66 35.11 -10.35
CA TYR A 233 -33.35 34.88 -9.76
C TYR A 233 -33.54 34.32 -8.36
N VAL A 234 -33.05 33.09 -8.14
CA VAL A 234 -32.87 32.55 -6.79
C VAL A 234 -31.98 33.55 -6.05
N SER A 235 -32.53 34.25 -5.05
CA SER A 235 -31.74 35.18 -4.24
C SER A 235 -30.71 34.38 -3.45
N ILE A 236 -29.49 34.28 -3.99
CA ILE A 236 -28.33 33.64 -3.36
C ILE A 236 -28.10 34.20 -1.94
N LYS A 237 -28.52 35.45 -1.69
CA LYS A 237 -28.32 36.17 -0.43
C LYS A 237 -28.94 35.51 0.80
N ASN A 238 -30.00 34.72 0.64
CA ASN A 238 -30.72 34.11 1.77
C ASN A 238 -30.40 32.63 1.97
N GLY A 239 -29.48 32.06 1.18
CA GLY A 239 -29.00 30.71 1.34
C GLY A 239 -27.73 30.64 2.17
N ILE A 240 -27.45 29.48 2.74
CA ILE A 240 -26.17 29.18 3.38
C ILE A 240 -25.38 28.24 2.47
N ASN A 241 -24.31 28.74 1.88
CA ASN A 241 -23.46 27.94 1.00
C ASN A 241 -22.48 27.06 1.81
N ALA A 242 -22.65 25.74 1.74
CA ALA A 242 -21.75 24.78 2.37
C ALA A 242 -20.32 24.84 1.80
N ILE A 243 -20.16 25.21 0.53
CA ILE A 243 -18.86 25.32 -0.13
C ILE A 243 -18.08 26.51 0.44
N ASP A 244 -18.71 27.68 0.57
CA ASP A 244 -18.07 28.87 1.15
C ASP A 244 -17.66 28.63 2.61
N LYS A 245 -18.49 27.93 3.39
CA LYS A 245 -18.13 27.48 4.73
C LYS A 245 -16.94 26.50 4.72
N SER A 246 -16.92 25.57 3.77
CA SER A 246 -15.84 24.59 3.64
C SER A 246 -14.50 25.26 3.32
N VAL A 247 -14.49 26.31 2.50
CA VAL A 247 -13.28 27.11 2.23
C VAL A 247 -12.66 27.64 3.52
N LYS A 248 -13.46 28.23 4.42
CA LYS A 248 -12.98 28.74 5.71
C LYS A 248 -12.37 27.64 6.59
N ILE A 249 -12.96 26.44 6.57
CA ILE A 249 -12.43 25.29 7.32
C ILE A 249 -11.10 24.83 6.72
N ILE A 250 -11.00 24.75 5.39
CA ILE A 250 -9.76 24.38 4.69
C ILE A 250 -8.65 25.39 5.01
N GLU A 251 -8.94 26.68 5.00
CA GLU A 251 -7.98 27.73 5.38
C GLU A 251 -7.49 27.56 6.81
N ALA A 252 -8.40 27.33 7.77
CA ALA A 252 -8.04 27.09 9.16
C ALA A 252 -7.17 25.83 9.34
N LEU A 253 -7.49 24.74 8.64
CA LEU A 253 -6.70 23.51 8.65
C LEU A 253 -5.30 23.72 8.05
N ASN A 254 -5.19 24.49 6.97
CA ASN A 254 -3.91 24.85 6.36
C ASN A 254 -3.06 25.71 7.30
N GLU A 255 -3.67 26.66 8.01
CA GLU A 255 -2.97 27.47 9.01
C GLU A 255 -2.49 26.60 10.18
N TYR A 256 -3.34 25.69 10.67
CA TYR A 256 -2.96 24.73 11.69
C TYR A 256 -1.81 23.83 11.25
N ALA A 257 -1.84 23.31 10.01
CA ALA A 257 -0.76 22.50 9.45
C ALA A 257 0.57 23.25 9.44
N LYS A 258 0.58 24.52 8.99
CA LYS A 258 1.78 25.38 9.04
C LYS A 258 2.33 25.55 10.45
N LYS A 259 1.46 25.82 11.44
CA LYS A 259 1.86 25.95 12.86
C LYS A 259 2.45 24.66 13.40
N ARG A 260 1.85 23.52 13.05
CA ARG A 260 2.31 22.19 13.46
C ARG A 260 3.69 21.87 12.86
N ASP A 261 3.89 22.14 11.58
CA ASP A 261 5.16 21.89 10.88
C ASP A 261 6.29 22.76 11.45
N GLN A 262 6.02 24.04 11.75
CA GLN A 262 6.97 24.93 12.42
C GLN A 262 7.40 24.39 13.80
N LYS A 263 6.43 23.90 14.59
CA LYS A 263 6.72 23.30 15.89
C LYS A 263 7.62 22.07 15.76
N PHE A 264 7.28 21.13 14.87
CA PHE A 264 8.07 19.92 14.65
C PHE A 264 9.50 20.22 14.16
N ASN A 265 9.66 21.14 13.22
CA ASN A 265 10.98 21.50 12.70
C ASN A 265 11.85 22.17 13.78
N LYS A 266 11.27 23.04 14.61
CA LYS A 266 11.98 23.65 15.74
C LYS A 266 12.40 22.62 16.78
N GLU A 267 11.55 21.63 17.08
CA GLU A 267 11.91 20.54 17.99
C GLU A 267 13.05 19.67 17.42
N LYS A 268 13.04 19.39 16.11
CA LYS A 268 14.10 18.65 15.43
C LYS A 268 15.45 19.36 15.41
N GLU A 269 15.47 20.69 15.28
CA GLU A 269 16.72 21.47 15.35
C GLU A 269 17.36 21.46 16.74
N ASN A 270 16.59 21.14 17.79
CA ASN A 270 17.04 21.09 19.18
C ASN A 270 17.44 19.67 19.65
N THR A 271 17.41 18.67 18.77
CA THR A 271 17.73 17.25 19.06
C THR A 271 18.84 16.74 18.15
#